data_AF-A0A1F3ZG77-F1
#
_entry.id   AF-A0A1F3ZG77-F1
#
_cell.length_a   1.000
_cell.length_b   1.000
_cell.length_c   1.000
_cell.angle_alpha   90.00
_cell.angle_beta   90.00
_cell.angle_gamma   90.00
#
_symmetry.space_group_name_H-M   'P 1'
#
loop_
_entity.id
_entity.type
_entity.pdbx_description
1 polymer ?
#
loop_
_entity_poly.entity_id
_entity_poly.type
_entity_poly.pdbx_seq_one_letter_code
_entity_poly.pdbx_strand_id
1 'polypeptide(L)'
;MLHLEWRRVYEFFEQITKGRPSVFRELVSQYLTQIRGRIFDQDFAGIIQKISFGDMSEVYPDTYLDEVKKWSDWNTPREYKKLDGTGRRLLLYDKTRSAITVEAEIGKVEKFKNGGEFPVKNTFVPGSLKIDKQLVPLARIQKILGFENFKSGRAAAWNVTQEQYRQLGISRTQGDRGQRFAL
;
A
#
# COMPACT_ATOMS: atom_id res chain seq x y z
N MET A 1 9.80 -22.23 5.79
CA MET A 1 10.50 -20.96 6.04
C MET A 1 9.69 -20.22 7.11
N LEU A 2 10.21 -20.14 8.34
CA LEU A 2 9.50 -19.49 9.46
C LEU A 2 9.61 -17.97 9.25
N HIS A 3 8.50 -17.29 8.98
CA HIS A 3 8.49 -15.83 8.90
C HIS A 3 8.23 -15.28 10.29
N LEU A 4 9.24 -14.63 10.87
CA LEU A 4 9.12 -13.97 12.16
C LEU A 4 8.33 -12.68 11.98
N GLU A 5 7.11 -12.64 12.53
CA GLU A 5 6.33 -11.40 12.61
C GLU A 5 7.12 -10.37 13.39
N TRP A 6 7.56 -9.28 12.74
CA TRP A 6 8.33 -8.21 13.40
C TRP A 6 7.61 -7.65 14.63
N ARG A 7 6.27 -7.66 14.62
CA ARG A 7 5.45 -7.36 15.80
C ARG A 7 5.74 -8.31 16.96
N ARG A 8 5.78 -9.63 16.74
CA ARG A 8 6.13 -10.61 17.77
C ARG A 8 7.58 -10.47 18.22
N VAL A 9 8.49 -10.13 17.31
CA VAL A 9 9.89 -9.82 17.65
C VAL A 9 9.94 -8.59 18.58
N TYR A 10 9.17 -7.56 18.27
CA TYR A 10 9.07 -6.34 19.08
C TYR A 10 8.47 -6.63 20.46
N GLU A 11 7.34 -7.33 20.51
CA GLU A 11 6.65 -7.73 21.74
C GLU A 11 7.53 -8.66 22.60
N PHE A 12 8.27 -9.58 21.98
CA PHE A 12 9.22 -10.47 22.64
C PHE A 12 10.37 -9.69 23.31
N PHE A 13 10.99 -8.76 22.58
CA PHE A 13 12.06 -7.94 23.15
C PHE A 13 11.54 -6.98 24.23
N GLU A 14 10.35 -6.42 24.06
CA GLU A 14 9.71 -5.58 25.07
C GLU A 14 9.42 -6.37 26.36
N GLN A 15 8.90 -7.60 26.23
CA GLN A 15 8.68 -8.50 27.38
C GLN A 15 9.97 -8.91 28.08
N ILE A 16 11.02 -9.27 27.33
CA ILE A 16 12.31 -9.67 27.89
C ILE A 16 12.98 -8.53 28.66
N THR A 17 12.72 -7.28 28.31
CA THR A 17 13.30 -6.13 29.01
C THR A 17 12.65 -5.85 30.37
N LYS A 18 11.48 -6.44 30.67
CA LYS A 18 10.84 -6.31 31.98
C LYS A 18 11.67 -7.06 33.04
N GLY A 19 12.16 -6.35 34.04
CA GLY A 19 12.95 -6.92 35.15
C GLY A 19 14.44 -7.13 34.86
N ARG A 20 14.98 -6.60 33.75
CA ARG A 20 16.41 -6.66 33.41
C ARG A 20 17.17 -5.37 33.77
N PRO A 21 18.51 -5.41 33.90
CA PRO A 21 19.33 -4.24 34.23
C PRO A 21 19.13 -3.07 33.25
N SER A 22 19.26 -1.84 33.74
CA SER A 22 18.98 -0.61 32.97
C SER A 22 19.77 -0.53 31.66
N VAL A 23 21.05 -0.89 31.68
CA VAL A 23 21.94 -0.85 30.51
C VAL A 23 21.46 -1.79 29.40
N PHE A 24 21.01 -3.00 29.75
CA PHE A 24 20.47 -3.95 28.77
C PHE A 24 19.15 -3.45 28.19
N ARG A 25 18.29 -2.87 29.03
CA ARG A 25 17.02 -2.28 28.61
C ARG A 25 17.23 -1.10 27.66
N GLU A 26 18.24 -0.29 27.91
CA GLU A 26 18.59 0.89 27.11
C GLU A 26 19.16 0.48 25.74
N LEU A 27 20.06 -0.51 25.70
CA LEU A 27 20.55 -1.12 24.45
C LEU A 27 19.41 -1.70 23.61
N VAL A 28 18.51 -2.47 24.23
CA VAL A 28 17.34 -3.03 23.51
C VAL A 28 16.42 -1.91 23.04
N SER A 29 16.20 -0.85 23.83
CA SER A 29 15.39 0.31 23.42
C SER A 29 15.99 1.06 22.23
N GLN A 30 17.31 1.27 22.21
CA GLN A 30 18.02 1.88 21.07
C GLN A 30 17.91 1.00 19.82
N TYR A 31 18.08 -0.32 19.96
CA TYR A 31 17.94 -1.27 18.87
C TYR A 31 16.50 -1.34 18.33
N LEU A 32 15.51 -1.39 19.21
CA LEU A 32 14.09 -1.33 18.85
C LEU A 32 13.73 -0.01 18.18
N THR A 33 14.36 1.10 18.57
CA THR A 33 14.18 2.41 17.92
C THR A 33 14.78 2.43 16.52
N GLN A 34 15.95 1.81 16.31
CA GLN A 34 16.55 1.68 14.99
C GLN A 34 15.77 0.73 14.07
N ILE A 35 15.32 -0.43 14.60
CA ILE A 35 14.40 -1.34 13.90
C ILE A 35 13.12 -0.58 13.54
N ARG A 36 12.54 0.16 14.49
CA ARG A 36 11.32 0.94 14.25
C ARG A 36 11.53 1.98 13.15
N GLY A 37 12.63 2.73 13.19
CA GLY A 37 12.95 3.73 12.17
C GLY A 37 13.22 3.16 10.78
N ARG A 38 13.86 1.97 10.68
CA ARG A 38 14.24 1.39 9.38
C ARG A 38 13.21 0.44 8.78
N ILE A 39 12.53 -0.35 9.61
CA ILE A 39 11.59 -1.38 9.14
C ILE A 39 10.22 -0.78 8.86
N PHE A 40 9.68 0.13 9.68
CA PHE A 40 8.32 0.67 9.45
C PHE A 40 8.22 1.63 8.26
N ASP A 41 9.32 2.25 7.82
CA ASP A 41 9.31 3.04 6.58
C ASP A 41 9.42 2.16 5.32
N GLN A 42 9.97 0.95 5.44
CA GLN A 42 9.99 -0.09 4.40
C GLN A 42 8.78 -1.05 4.47
N ASP A 43 7.99 -0.99 5.54
CA ASP A 43 6.87 -1.91 5.78
C ASP A 43 5.62 -1.55 4.96
N PHE A 44 5.59 -0.42 4.25
CA PHE A 44 4.46 -0.07 3.39
C PHE A 44 4.56 -0.79 2.05
N ALA A 45 3.58 -1.65 1.77
CA ALA A 45 3.43 -2.28 0.47
C ALA A 45 2.84 -1.33 -0.57
N GLY A 46 2.03 -0.36 -0.13
CA GLY A 46 1.29 0.48 -1.05
C GLY A 46 0.21 1.32 -0.37
N ILE A 47 -0.74 1.76 -1.19
CA ILE A 47 -1.92 2.50 -0.74
C ILE A 47 -3.18 1.90 -1.35
N ILE A 48 -4.31 2.07 -0.65
CA ILE A 48 -5.65 1.94 -1.22
C ILE A 48 -6.21 3.34 -1.43
N GLN A 49 -6.50 3.68 -2.67
CA GLN A 49 -7.12 4.94 -3.07
C GLN A 49 -8.58 4.69 -3.45
N LYS A 50 -9.51 5.40 -2.80
CA LYS A 50 -10.91 5.42 -3.23
C LYS A 50 -11.02 6.23 -4.52
N ILE A 51 -11.63 5.64 -5.54
CA ILE A 51 -11.88 6.32 -6.81
C ILE A 51 -12.97 7.37 -6.57
N SER A 52 -12.67 8.62 -6.94
CA SER A 52 -13.71 9.60 -7.18
C SER A 52 -14.24 9.35 -8.59
N PHE A 53 -15.56 9.21 -8.73
CA PHE A 53 -16.21 9.04 -10.03
C PHE A 53 -17.01 10.30 -10.35
N GLY A 54 -17.08 10.65 -11.63
CA GLY A 54 -17.81 11.79 -12.17
C GLY A 54 -16.90 12.80 -12.86
N ASP A 55 -17.52 13.89 -13.33
CA ASP A 55 -16.94 14.86 -14.26
C ASP A 55 -15.60 15.43 -13.78
N MET A 56 -15.47 15.73 -12.48
CA MET A 56 -14.24 16.28 -11.90
C MET A 56 -13.03 15.35 -12.05
N SER A 57 -13.25 14.04 -11.99
CA SER A 57 -12.22 13.02 -12.17
C SER A 57 -12.11 12.51 -13.61
N GLU A 58 -13.09 12.81 -14.45
CA GLU A 58 -13.29 12.26 -15.80
C GLU A 58 -13.29 10.71 -15.85
N VAL A 59 -13.56 10.07 -14.72
CA VAL A 59 -13.61 8.61 -14.59
C VAL A 59 -15.04 8.25 -14.21
N TYR A 60 -15.64 7.34 -14.98
CA TYR A 60 -17.05 6.96 -14.83
C TYR A 60 -17.20 5.48 -14.48
N PRO A 61 -18.15 5.09 -13.60
CA PRO A 61 -18.23 3.72 -13.08
C PRO A 61 -18.48 2.64 -14.14
N ASP A 62 -19.17 3.01 -15.21
CA ASP A 62 -19.58 2.17 -16.34
C ASP A 62 -18.43 1.91 -17.32
N THR A 63 -17.59 2.90 -17.60
CA THR A 63 -16.48 2.78 -18.56
C THR A 63 -15.12 2.51 -17.90
N TYR A 64 -14.99 2.76 -16.60
CA TYR A 64 -13.73 2.71 -15.84
C TYR A 64 -12.89 1.46 -16.06
N LEU A 65 -13.48 0.26 -15.96
CA LEU A 65 -12.72 -1.00 -16.09
C LEU A 65 -12.22 -1.26 -17.51
N ASP A 66 -12.85 -0.67 -18.53
CA ASP A 66 -12.41 -0.78 -19.91
C ASP A 66 -11.37 0.29 -20.26
N GLU A 67 -11.51 1.48 -19.71
CA GLU A 67 -10.53 2.57 -19.86
C GLU A 67 -9.22 2.25 -19.15
N VAL A 68 -9.27 1.72 -17.92
CA VAL A 68 -8.07 1.45 -17.11
C VAL A 68 -7.12 0.44 -17.75
N LYS A 69 -7.60 -0.41 -18.66
CA LYS A 69 -6.77 -1.32 -19.47
C LYS A 69 -5.73 -0.58 -20.31
N LYS A 70 -5.98 0.70 -20.63
CA LYS A 70 -5.16 1.53 -21.50
C LYS A 70 -4.29 2.52 -20.73
N TRP A 71 -4.43 2.59 -19.40
CA TRP A 71 -3.74 3.58 -18.59
C TRP A 71 -2.28 3.20 -18.37
N SER A 72 -1.39 4.19 -18.49
CA SER A 72 0.02 4.11 -18.10
C SER A 72 0.29 4.81 -16.75
N ASP A 73 -0.68 5.55 -16.24
CA ASP A 73 -0.54 6.39 -15.07
C ASP A 73 -1.90 6.71 -14.43
N TRP A 74 -1.86 7.28 -13.22
CA TRP A 74 -3.03 7.76 -12.50
C TRP A 74 -2.71 9.03 -11.70
N ASN A 75 -3.55 10.05 -11.86
CA ASN A 75 -3.38 11.33 -11.18
C ASN A 75 -4.15 11.34 -9.85
N THR A 76 -3.54 11.92 -8.81
CA THR A 76 -4.07 11.95 -7.45
C THR A 76 -4.03 13.37 -6.87
N PRO A 77 -4.99 13.71 -5.99
CA PRO A 77 -5.11 15.07 -5.46
C PRO A 77 -4.00 15.47 -4.52
N ARG A 78 -3.31 14.48 -3.94
CA ARG A 78 -2.22 14.68 -2.99
C ARG A 78 -1.11 13.69 -3.27
N GLU A 79 0.09 14.13 -2.92
CA GLU A 79 1.27 13.28 -2.88
C GLU A 79 1.18 12.41 -1.64
N TYR A 80 1.31 11.11 -1.84
CA TYR A 80 1.37 10.19 -0.71
C TYR A 80 2.79 10.23 -0.18
N LYS A 81 2.96 10.69 1.07
CA LYS A 81 4.28 10.81 1.74
C LYS A 81 5.14 9.53 1.69
N LYS A 82 4.52 8.39 1.36
CA LYS A 82 5.10 7.05 1.31
C LYS A 82 4.90 6.38 -0.05
N LEU A 83 4.70 7.13 -1.14
CA LEU A 83 4.82 6.62 -2.51
C LEU A 83 5.85 7.51 -3.21
N ASP A 84 7.06 7.00 -3.34
CA ASP A 84 8.22 7.68 -3.95
C ASP A 84 8.73 6.94 -5.20
N GLY A 85 7.87 6.11 -5.83
CA GLY A 85 8.23 5.31 -7.01
C GLY A 85 9.03 4.04 -6.73
N THR A 86 9.09 3.58 -5.49
CA THR A 86 9.93 2.44 -5.04
C THR A 86 9.26 1.06 -5.17
N GLY A 87 8.56 0.78 -6.27
CA GLY A 87 7.91 -0.53 -6.47
C GLY A 87 6.71 -0.79 -5.54
N ARG A 88 6.18 0.28 -4.93
CA ARG A 88 4.99 0.24 -4.07
C ARG A 88 3.72 0.14 -4.92
N ARG A 89 2.69 -0.47 -4.36
CA ARG A 89 1.42 -0.77 -5.04
C ARG A 89 0.41 0.36 -4.88
N LEU A 90 -0.28 0.69 -5.97
CA LEU A 90 -1.52 1.46 -5.98
C LEU A 90 -2.68 0.49 -6.11
N LEU A 91 -3.56 0.48 -5.11
CA LEU A 91 -4.80 -0.29 -5.10
C LEU A 91 -5.97 0.68 -5.29
N LEU A 92 -6.75 0.52 -6.36
CA LEU A 92 -7.90 1.39 -6.62
C LEU A 92 -9.18 0.72 -6.10
N TYR A 93 -9.82 1.36 -5.14
CA TYR A 93 -11.10 0.95 -4.57
C TYR A 93 -12.25 1.62 -5.32
N ASP A 94 -13.06 0.78 -5.97
CA ASP A 94 -14.30 1.15 -6.61
C ASP A 94 -15.44 1.12 -5.58
N LYS A 95 -15.98 2.30 -5.26
CA LYS A 95 -17.10 2.45 -4.33
C LYS A 95 -18.42 1.86 -4.86
N THR A 96 -18.62 1.81 -6.17
CA THR A 96 -19.83 1.29 -6.81
C THR A 96 -19.87 -0.24 -6.77
N ARG A 97 -18.72 -0.87 -6.97
CA ARG A 97 -18.53 -2.34 -6.87
C ARG A 97 -18.18 -2.79 -5.45
N SER A 98 -17.97 -1.84 -4.52
CA SER A 98 -17.57 -2.09 -3.13
C SER A 98 -16.35 -3.01 -2.99
N ALA A 99 -15.35 -2.80 -3.84
CA ALA A 99 -14.16 -3.66 -3.90
C ALA A 99 -12.93 -2.94 -4.47
N ILE A 100 -11.74 -3.48 -4.20
CA ILE A 100 -10.54 -3.14 -4.97
C ILE A 100 -10.61 -3.88 -6.30
N THR A 101 -10.51 -3.12 -7.39
CA THR A 101 -10.68 -3.60 -8.76
C THR A 101 -9.38 -3.58 -9.56
N VAL A 102 -8.44 -2.71 -9.19
CA VAL A 102 -7.18 -2.52 -9.91
C VAL A 102 -6.02 -2.47 -8.92
N GLU A 103 -4.94 -3.14 -9.30
CA GLU A 103 -3.62 -3.06 -8.69
C GLU A 103 -2.63 -2.59 -9.77
N ALA A 104 -1.78 -1.63 -9.44
CA ALA A 104 -0.64 -1.28 -10.29
C ALA A 104 0.60 -1.04 -9.42
N GLU A 105 1.79 -1.30 -9.97
CA GLU A 105 3.03 -0.91 -9.31
C GLU A 105 3.42 0.48 -9.77
N ILE A 106 3.76 1.37 -8.83
CA ILE A 106 4.17 2.73 -9.15
C ILE A 106 5.68 2.75 -9.35
N GLY A 107 6.11 3.12 -10.56
CA GLY A 107 7.52 3.28 -10.90
C GLY A 107 8.02 4.71 -10.71
N LYS A 108 7.15 5.72 -10.85
CA LYS A 108 7.53 7.14 -10.71
C LYS A 108 6.37 7.97 -10.18
N VAL A 109 6.68 8.95 -9.34
CA VAL A 109 5.74 9.97 -8.86
C VAL A 109 6.24 11.35 -9.29
N GLU A 110 5.38 12.14 -9.93
CA GLU A 110 5.69 13.49 -10.41
C GLU A 110 4.63 14.48 -9.94
N LYS A 111 5.06 15.65 -9.47
CA LYS A 111 4.16 16.70 -8.99
C LYS A 111 4.18 17.89 -9.95
N PHE A 112 3.01 18.30 -10.40
CA PHE A 112 2.84 19.47 -11.26
C PHE A 112 2.43 20.69 -10.44
N LYS A 113 3.04 21.85 -10.72
CA LYS A 113 2.70 23.11 -10.05
C LYS A 113 1.31 23.64 -10.43
N ASN A 114 0.80 23.28 -11.61
CA ASN A 114 -0.48 23.75 -12.16
C ASN A 114 -1.49 22.62 -12.45
N GLY A 115 -1.39 21.48 -11.76
CA GLY A 115 -2.16 20.26 -12.09
C GLY A 115 -3.62 20.24 -11.60
N GLY A 116 -4.22 21.40 -11.32
CA GLY A 116 -5.61 21.49 -10.86
C GLY A 116 -5.88 20.69 -9.57
N GLU A 117 -7.01 19.98 -9.53
CA GLU A 117 -7.40 19.16 -8.38
C GLU A 117 -6.60 17.86 -8.23
N PHE A 118 -5.89 17.41 -9.26
CA PHE A 118 -5.12 16.16 -9.29
C PHE A 118 -3.65 16.38 -9.68
N PRO A 119 -2.86 17.15 -8.88
CA PRO A 119 -1.55 17.62 -9.30
C PRO A 119 -0.43 16.58 -9.22
N VAL A 120 -0.71 15.35 -8.78
CA VAL A 120 0.31 14.32 -8.59
C VAL A 120 0.08 13.17 -9.54
N LYS A 121 1.01 12.95 -10.46
CA LYS A 121 1.00 11.85 -11.42
C LYS A 121 1.76 10.65 -10.88
N ASN A 122 1.11 9.50 -10.86
CA ASN A 122 1.70 8.22 -10.49
C ASN A 122 1.83 7.37 -11.74
N THR A 123 3.04 7.27 -12.29
CA THR A 123 3.31 6.47 -13.48
C THR A 123 3.53 5.01 -13.09
N PHE A 124 2.84 4.11 -13.79
CA PHE A 124 2.91 2.68 -13.53
C PHE A 124 4.17 2.06 -14.11
N VAL A 125 4.68 1.01 -13.46
CA VAL A 125 5.67 0.13 -14.07
C VAL A 125 5.01 -0.57 -15.26
N PRO A 126 5.62 -0.60 -16.46
CA PRO A 126 5.04 -1.27 -17.63
C PRO A 126 4.66 -2.72 -17.33
N GLY A 127 3.44 -3.12 -17.71
CA GLY A 127 2.92 -4.47 -17.49
C GLY A 127 2.53 -4.80 -16.05
N SER A 128 2.66 -3.85 -15.11
CA SER A 128 2.28 -4.07 -13.70
C SER A 128 0.78 -3.89 -13.43
N LEU A 129 0.06 -3.19 -14.32
CA LEU A 129 -1.37 -2.94 -14.17
C LEU A 129 -2.15 -4.25 -14.28
N LYS A 130 -2.87 -4.57 -13.21
CA LYS A 130 -3.72 -5.74 -13.07
C LYS A 130 -5.12 -5.29 -12.74
N ILE A 131 -6.05 -5.71 -13.57
CA ILE A 131 -7.47 -5.62 -13.25
C ILE A 131 -7.83 -6.95 -12.62
N ASP A 132 -8.07 -6.93 -11.31
CA ASP A 132 -8.23 -8.16 -10.56
C ASP A 132 -9.55 -8.83 -10.95
N LYS A 133 -9.47 -10.06 -11.47
CA LYS A 133 -10.65 -10.87 -11.74
C LYS A 133 -11.32 -11.31 -10.43
N GLN A 134 -10.55 -11.36 -9.34
CA GLN A 134 -11.02 -11.68 -8.01
C GLN A 134 -10.99 -10.42 -7.15
N LEU A 135 -11.99 -9.55 -7.37
CA LEU A 135 -12.22 -8.34 -6.61
C LEU A 135 -11.98 -8.54 -5.10
N VAL A 136 -11.19 -7.68 -4.46
CA VAL A 136 -11.03 -7.71 -3.00
C VAL A 136 -12.21 -6.98 -2.38
N PRO A 137 -13.20 -7.68 -1.79
CA PRO A 137 -14.43 -7.06 -1.36
C PRO A 137 -14.19 -6.20 -0.13
N LEU A 138 -15.00 -5.15 0.04
CA LEU A 138 -14.99 -4.28 1.22
C LEU A 138 -14.99 -5.08 2.54
N ALA A 139 -15.78 -6.15 2.62
CA ALA A 139 -15.85 -7.01 3.80
C ALA A 139 -14.50 -7.64 4.17
N ARG A 140 -13.60 -7.90 3.19
CA ARG A 140 -12.23 -8.35 3.46
C ARG A 140 -11.36 -7.20 3.96
N ILE A 141 -11.48 -6.04 3.33
CA ILE A 141 -10.73 -4.83 3.72
C ILE A 141 -11.04 -4.46 5.18
N GLN A 142 -12.31 -4.46 5.58
CA GLN A 142 -12.73 -4.11 6.95
C GLN A 142 -12.34 -5.13 8.02
N LYS A 143 -11.93 -6.34 7.65
CA LYS A 143 -11.38 -7.34 8.59
C LYS A 143 -9.92 -7.10 8.94
N ILE A 144 -9.24 -6.23 8.20
CA ILE A 144 -7.85 -5.87 8.45
C ILE A 144 -7.82 -4.88 9.63
N LEU A 145 -6.97 -5.16 10.61
CA LEU A 145 -6.78 -4.28 11.77
C LEU A 145 -6.40 -2.87 11.31
N GLY A 146 -7.16 -1.87 11.78
CA GLY A 146 -7.03 -0.46 11.41
C GLY A 146 -7.84 -0.02 10.19
N PHE A 147 -8.57 -0.93 9.53
CA PHE A 147 -9.40 -0.65 8.35
C PHE A 147 -10.90 -0.84 8.63
N GLU A 148 -11.31 -0.98 9.88
CA GLU A 148 -12.68 -1.27 10.31
C GLU A 148 -13.65 -0.20 9.74
N ASN A 149 -13.21 1.06 9.76
CA ASN A 149 -13.95 2.22 9.27
C ASN A 149 -13.64 2.59 7.82
N PHE A 150 -13.08 1.68 7.01
CA PHE A 150 -12.65 2.00 5.64
C PHE A 150 -13.79 2.59 4.79
N LYS A 151 -15.03 2.06 4.88
CA LYS A 151 -16.18 2.57 4.12
C LYS A 151 -16.58 4.00 4.52
N SER A 152 -16.81 4.22 5.81
CA SER A 152 -17.33 5.46 6.41
C SER A 152 -16.27 6.54 6.60
N GLY A 153 -14.99 6.18 6.55
CA GLY A 153 -13.89 7.12 6.70
C GLY A 153 -13.84 8.16 5.57
N ARG A 154 -13.71 9.43 5.95
CA ARG A 154 -13.51 10.57 5.03
C ARG A 154 -12.18 10.51 4.28
N ALA A 155 -11.24 9.68 4.73
CA ALA A 155 -9.95 9.51 4.07
C ALA A 155 -10.15 8.91 2.68
N ALA A 156 -9.70 9.65 1.67
CA ALA A 156 -9.68 9.21 0.28
C ALA A 156 -8.63 8.11 0.04
N ALA A 157 -7.61 8.01 0.91
CA ALA A 157 -6.50 7.09 0.78
C ALA A 157 -6.11 6.47 2.11
N TRP A 158 -5.61 5.24 2.06
CA TRP A 158 -5.14 4.47 3.20
C TRP A 158 -3.79 3.82 2.90
N ASN A 159 -2.81 4.00 3.75
CA ASN A 159 -1.53 3.30 3.62
C ASN A 159 -1.71 1.83 4.01
N VAL A 160 -1.07 0.93 3.27
CA VAL A 160 -1.15 -0.52 3.49
C VAL A 160 0.24 -1.04 3.80
N THR A 161 0.37 -1.74 4.92
CA THR A 161 1.62 -2.45 5.24
C THR A 161 1.75 -3.76 4.45
N GLN A 162 2.94 -4.33 4.37
CA GLN A 162 3.18 -5.64 3.73
C GLN A 162 2.29 -6.73 4.33
N GLU A 163 2.04 -6.65 5.64
CA GLU A 163 1.17 -7.60 6.32
C GLU A 163 -0.30 -7.40 5.94
N GLN A 164 -0.79 -6.16 5.98
CA GLN A 164 -2.15 -5.84 5.56
C GLN A 164 -2.37 -6.21 4.08
N TYR A 165 -1.35 -6.01 3.24
CA TYR A 165 -1.37 -6.39 1.83
C TYR A 165 -1.54 -7.90 1.63
N ARG A 166 -0.85 -8.73 2.42
CA ARG A 166 -1.05 -10.20 2.39
C ARG A 166 -2.46 -10.59 2.81
N GLN A 167 -3.03 -9.91 3.81
CA GLN A 167 -4.39 -10.17 4.29
C GLN A 167 -5.46 -9.82 3.26
N LEU A 168 -5.18 -8.92 2.32
CA LEU A 168 -6.07 -8.68 1.16
C LEU A 168 -6.16 -9.92 0.24
N GLY A 169 -5.19 -10.84 0.31
CA GLY A 169 -5.18 -12.08 -0.49
C GLY A 169 -4.88 -11.85 -1.96
N ILE A 170 -4.29 -10.70 -2.30
CA ILE A 170 -3.86 -10.37 -3.65
C ILE A 170 -2.63 -11.23 -3.95
N SER A 171 -2.82 -12.23 -4.82
CA SER A 171 -1.78 -13.23 -5.09
C SER A 171 -0.56 -12.61 -5.80
N ARG A 172 0.64 -12.82 -5.25
CA ARG A 172 1.90 -12.52 -5.95
C ARG A 172 2.07 -13.49 -7.12
N THR A 173 1.65 -13.11 -8.31
CA THR A 173 1.88 -13.88 -9.54
C THR A 173 3.25 -13.56 -10.15
N GLN A 174 4.17 -14.53 -10.05
CA GLN A 174 5.28 -14.91 -10.94
C GLN A 174 6.25 -13.87 -11.58
N GLY A 175 6.19 -12.58 -11.29
CA GLY A 175 7.20 -11.59 -11.75
C GLY A 175 8.42 -11.42 -10.82
N ASP A 176 8.29 -11.80 -9.54
CA ASP A 176 9.29 -11.53 -8.49
C ASP A 176 10.50 -12.50 -8.48
N ARG A 177 10.57 -13.45 -9.42
CA ARG A 177 11.71 -14.37 -9.58
C ARG A 177 12.59 -13.92 -10.73
N GLY A 178 13.30 -12.81 -10.58
CA GLY A 178 14.05 -12.22 -11.68
C GLY A 178 15.28 -11.38 -11.35
N GLN A 179 15.78 -11.35 -10.12
CA GLN A 179 17.16 -10.90 -9.86
C GLN A 179 17.79 -11.82 -8.82
N ARG A 180 18.21 -13.01 -9.29
CA ARG A 180 19.30 -13.72 -8.65
C ARG A 180 20.55 -12.87 -8.88
N PHE A 181 21.19 -12.49 -7.78
CA PHE A 181 22.59 -12.09 -7.75
C PHE A 181 23.40 -13.05 -8.63
N ALA A 182 23.84 -12.57 -9.79
CA ALA A 182 25.00 -13.12 -10.44
C ALA A 182 26.21 -12.56 -9.68
N LEU A 183 26.95 -13.48 -9.06
CA LEU A 183 28.30 -13.27 -8.55
C LEU A 183 29.24 -12.87 -9.69
#